data_AF-A0A1Y0RVB9-F1
#
_entry.id   AF-A0A1Y0RVB9-F1
#
_cell.length_a   1.000
_cell.length_b   1.000
_cell.length_c   1.000
_cell.angle_alpha   90.00
_cell.angle_beta   90.00
_cell.angle_gamma   90.00
#
_symmetry.space_group_name_H-M   'P 1'
#
loop_
_entity.id
_entity.type
_entity.pdbx_description
1 polymer ?
#
loop_
_entity_poly.entity_id
_entity_poly.type
_entity_poly.pdbx_seq_one_letter_code
_entity_poly.pdbx_strand_id
1 'polypeptide(L)' 'MLKHLPRDAHPTVATIDEYCAEYKDLFKEVRNYECFKYLHLGIMSQIKRKSLPEIAKIVSVNSAQS' A
#
# COMPACT_ATOMS: atom_id res chain seq x y z
N MET A 1 -17.23 -15.63 18.07
CA MET A 1 -16.86 -15.64 16.64
C MET A 1 -17.15 -14.27 16.06
N LEU A 2 -16.12 -13.49 15.72
CA LEU A 2 -16.23 -12.20 15.00
C LEU A 2 -15.03 -12.12 14.07
N LYS A 3 -14.99 -12.95 13.01
CA LYS A 3 -13.79 -13.04 12.15
C LYS A 3 -13.92 -12.34 10.80
N HIS A 4 -15.09 -11.82 10.43
CA HIS A 4 -15.34 -11.38 9.05
C HIS A 4 -16.23 -10.13 8.91
N LEU A 5 -16.24 -9.19 9.87
CA LEU A 5 -16.86 -7.91 9.58
C LEU A 5 -15.99 -7.16 8.55
N PRO A 6 -16.56 -6.66 7.44
CA PRO A 6 -15.84 -5.80 6.51
C PRO A 6 -15.31 -4.59 7.27
N ARG A 7 -14.07 -4.19 6.98
CA ARG A 7 -13.51 -2.96 7.55
C ARG A 7 -14.23 -1.75 6.94
N ASP A 8 -14.51 -0.74 7.76
CA ASP A 8 -15.03 0.53 7.27
C ASP A 8 -14.04 1.16 6.27
N ALA A 9 -14.56 1.58 5.12
CA ALA A 9 -13.77 2.26 4.12
C ALA A 9 -13.31 3.62 4.64
N HIS A 10 -12.00 3.86 4.61
CA HIS A 10 -11.40 5.15 4.96
C HIS A 10 -10.79 5.78 3.71
N PRO A 11 -10.96 7.10 3.50
CA PRO A 11 -10.33 7.79 2.37
C PRO A 11 -8.82 7.82 2.57
N THR A 12 -8.08 7.26 1.61
CA THR A 12 -6.62 7.09 1.72
C THR A 12 -5.83 7.88 0.69
N VAL A 13 -6.55 8.55 -0.22
CA VAL A 13 -5.96 9.37 -1.29
C VAL A 13 -5.03 10.44 -0.72
N ALA A 14 -5.49 11.18 0.31
CA ALA A 14 -4.69 12.24 0.94
C ALA A 14 -3.39 11.70 1.58
N THR A 15 -3.46 10.59 2.30
CA THR A 15 -2.28 9.96 2.91
C THR A 15 -1.26 9.50 1.87
N ILE A 16 -1.74 8.99 0.73
CA ILE A 16 -0.86 8.57 -0.37
C ILE A 16 -0.24 9.80 -1.04
N ASP A 17 -1.02 10.86 -1.25
CA ASP A 17 -0.54 12.10 -1.87
C ASP A 17 0.53 12.78 -1.01
N GLU A 18 0.33 12.86 0.31
CA GLU A 18 1.33 13.37 1.26
C GLU A 18 2.64 12.59 1.21
N TYR A 19 2.57 11.25 1.25
CA TYR A 19 3.76 10.42 1.15
C TYR A 19 4.48 10.62 -0.20
N CYS A 20 3.74 10.68 -1.30
CA CYS A 20 4.28 10.87 -2.63
C CYS A 20 4.90 12.26 -2.84
N ALA A 21 4.44 13.29 -2.13
CA ALA A 21 4.95 14.65 -2.26
C ALA A 21 6.45 14.73 -1.94
N GLU A 22 6.93 13.97 -0.95
CA GLU A 22 8.35 13.93 -0.57
C GLU A 22 9.27 13.37 -1.67
N TYR A 23 8.75 12.51 -2.54
CA TYR A 23 9.53 11.86 -3.61
C TYR A 23 9.40 12.56 -4.97
N LYS A 24 8.61 13.63 -5.06
CA LYS A 24 8.28 14.29 -6.33
C LYS A 24 9.51 14.84 -7.07
N ASP A 25 10.53 15.25 -6.31
CA ASP A 25 11.78 15.76 -6.87
C ASP A 25 12.67 14.64 -7.44
N LEU A 26 12.50 13.41 -6.94
CA LEU A 26 13.21 12.22 -7.44
C LEU A 26 12.46 11.57 -8.61
N PHE A 27 11.13 11.54 -8.52
CA PHE A 27 10.24 10.94 -9.51
C PHE A 27 9.10 11.90 -9.84
N LYS A 28 9.19 12.59 -10.99
CA LYS A 28 8.16 13.54 -11.46
C LYS A 28 6.74 12.94 -11.50
N GLU A 29 6.64 11.64 -11.75
CA GLU A 29 5.37 10.90 -11.84
C GLU A 29 5.28 9.77 -10.81
N VAL A 30 5.69 10.03 -9.57
CA VAL A 30 5.69 9.03 -8.47
C VAL A 30 4.34 8.28 -8.32
N ARG A 31 3.21 8.94 -8.61
CA ARG A 31 1.87 8.34 -8.52
C ARG A 31 1.57 7.34 -9.63
N ASN A 32 2.22 7.50 -10.79
CA ASN A 32 2.02 6.66 -11.97
C ASN A 32 3.13 5.61 -12.14
N TYR A 33 4.15 5.65 -11.27
CA TYR A 33 5.26 4.72 -11.34
C TYR A 33 4.79 3.30 -10.98
N GLU A 34 4.93 2.34 -11.90
CA GLU A 34 4.39 0.99 -11.74
C GLU A 34 4.94 0.27 -10.51
N CYS A 35 6.20 0.50 -10.15
CA CYS A 35 6.80 -0.07 -8.95
C CYS A 35 6.14 0.43 -7.65
N PHE A 36 5.44 1.57 -7.70
CA PHE A 36 4.69 2.14 -6.57
C PHE A 36 3.19 1.83 -6.61
N LYS A 37 2.72 1.04 -7.59
CA LYS A 37 1.31 0.63 -7.69
C LYS A 37 0.76 0.04 -6.40
N TYR A 38 1.55 -0.75 -5.67
CA TYR A 38 1.14 -1.37 -4.40
C TYR A 38 1.72 -0.71 -3.14
N LEU A 39 2.45 0.39 -3.29
CA LEU A 39 3.08 1.10 -2.17
C LEU A 39 2.04 1.55 -1.14
N HIS A 40 0.88 2.04 -1.59
CA HIS A 40 -0.21 2.46 -0.72
C HIS A 40 -0.75 1.32 0.16
N LEU A 41 -0.83 0.09 -0.37
CA LEU A 41 -1.22 -1.09 0.42
C LEU A 41 -0.22 -1.35 1.55
N GLY A 42 1.08 -1.18 1.28
CA GLY A 42 2.12 -1.27 2.29
C GLY A 42 2.03 -0.18 3.35
N ILE A 43 1.82 1.07 2.95
CA ILE A 43 1.69 2.21 3.87
C ILE A 43 0.49 2.00 4.80
N MET A 44 -0.67 1.65 4.25
CA MET A 44 -1.93 1.45 4.98
C MET A 44 -2.00 0.14 5.77
N SER A 45 -1.10 -0.82 5.50
CA SER A 45 -1.10 -2.09 6.22
C SER A 45 -0.80 -1.87 7.70
N GLN A 46 -1.65 -2.40 8.59
CA GLN A 46 -1.45 -2.36 10.04
C GLN A 46 -0.44 -3.43 10.53
N ILE A 47 0.41 -3.91 9.63
CA ILE A 47 1.31 -5.01 9.90
C ILE A 47 2.62 -4.45 10.45
N LYS A 48 3.18 -5.10 11.47
CA LYS A 48 4.38 -4.63 12.15
C LYS A 48 5.60 -4.57 11.23
N ARG A 49 5.68 -5.46 10.24
CA ARG A 49 6.79 -5.56 9.28
C ARG A 49 6.27 -5.34 7.87
N LYS A 50 6.54 -4.15 7.31
CA LYS A 50 6.03 -3.70 6.00
C LYS A 50 6.89 -4.17 4.82
N SER A 51 7.31 -5.44 4.81
CA SER A 51 7.99 -6.01 3.65
C SER A 51 6.96 -6.58 2.67
N LEU A 52 7.25 -6.53 1.36
CA LEU A 52 6.37 -7.09 0.32
C LEU A 52 5.94 -8.54 0.61
N PRO A 53 6.82 -9.45 1.09
CA PRO A 53 6.42 -10.82 1.46
C PRO A 53 5.43 -10.89 2.64
N GLU A 54 5.56 -10.02 3.64
CA GLU A 54 4.67 -10.01 4.80
C GLU A 54 3.31 -9.40 4.46
N ILE A 55 3.28 -8.37 3.60
CA ILE A 55 2.04 -7.82 3.05
C ILE A 55 1.33 -8.90 2.24
N ALA A 56 2.02 -9.58 1.32
CA ALA A 56 1.50 -10.63 0.45
C ALA A 56 0.79 -11.77 1.22
N LYS A 57 1.34 -12.20 2.37
CA LYS A 57 0.73 -13.21 3.25
C LYS A 57 -0.65 -12.79 3.79
N ILE A 58 -0.84 -11.50 4.02
CA ILE A 58 -2.05 -10.95 4.65
C ILE A 58 -3.08 -10.52 3.61
N VAL A 59 -2.63 -10.07 2.44
CA VAL A 59 -3.52 -9.69 1.32
C VAL A 59 -3.84 -10.86 0.37
N SER A 60 -3.35 -12.07 0.66
CA SER A 60 -3.53 -13.27 -0.18
C SER A 60 -3.10 -13.08 -1.64
N VAL A 61 -2.03 -12.32 -1.87
CA VAL A 61 -1.44 -12.11 -3.20
C VAL A 61 -0.23 -13.02 -3.33
N ASN A 62 -0.23 -13.95 -4.29
CA ASN A 62 0.71 -15.08 -4.33
C ASN A 62 2.13 -14.76 -4.87
N SER A 63 2.42 -13.57 -5.40
CA SER A 63 3.80 -13.20 -5.75
C SER A 63 3.96 -11.70 -6.03
N ALA A 64 5.19 -11.21 -5.94
CA ALA A 64 5.58 -9.84 -6.32
C ALA A 64 5.77 -9.65 -7.84
N GLN A 65 5.37 -10.63 -8.66
CA GLN A 65 5.67 -10.64 -10.09
C GLN A 65 4.56 -11.39 -10.85
N SER A 66 3.82 -10.64 -11.65
CA SER A 66 3.05 -11.09 -12.81
C SER A 66 3.20 -10.01 -13.88
#